data_AF-A0A940T8L7-F1
#
_entry.id   AF-A0A940T8L7-F1
#
_cell.length_a   1.000
_cell.length_b   1.000
_cell.length_c   1.000
_cell.angle_alpha   90.00
_cell.angle_beta   90.00
_cell.angle_gamma   90.00
#
_symmetry.space_group_name_H-M   'P 1'
#
loop_
_entity.id
_entity.type
_entity.pdbx_description
1 polymer ?
#
loop_
_entity_poly.entity_id
_entity_poly.type
_entity_poly.pdbx_seq_one_letter_code
_entity_poly.pdbx_strand_id
1 'polypeptide(L)'
;MKEEVFSVNDKNDNLGLGALMAFLPFLFFLPLVMKDKKFSPYCMHRANQSLIVLLIAIVLALAAKIIGIIGIIPVIGEFIAGGVGTILGIVSAVFYLHNLILAILGSGKRVFIFGMIDILK
;
A
#
# COMPACT_ATOMS: atom_id res chain seq x y z
N MET A 1 13.05 -8.62 10.66
CA MET A 1 11.68 -8.07 10.74
C MET A 1 10.97 -8.77 11.89
N LYS A 2 10.54 -8.04 12.93
CA LYS A 2 9.64 -8.62 13.94
C LYS A 2 8.24 -8.65 13.32
N GLU A 3 7.66 -9.83 13.15
CA GLU A 3 6.26 -9.99 12.76
C GLU A 3 5.40 -9.57 13.96
N GLU A 4 4.45 -8.66 13.75
CA GLU A 4 3.49 -8.34 14.80
C GLU A 4 2.53 -9.51 14.96
N VAL A 5 2.52 -10.07 16.17
CA VAL A 5 1.64 -11.17 16.54
C VAL A 5 0.39 -10.57 17.16
N PHE A 6 -0.70 -10.55 16.39
CA PHE A 6 -2.01 -10.09 16.86
C PHE A 6 -2.77 -11.22 17.57
N SER A 7 -3.74 -10.85 18.41
CA SER A 7 -4.62 -11.86 19.00
C SER A 7 -5.46 -12.53 17.90
N VAL A 8 -5.74 -13.83 18.05
CA VAL A 8 -6.50 -14.60 17.04
C VAL A 8 -7.90 -14.03 16.83
N ASN A 9 -8.55 -13.58 17.91
CA ASN A 9 -9.88 -12.97 17.85
C ASN A 9 -9.85 -11.63 17.11
N ASP A 10 -8.90 -10.75 17.46
CA ASP A 10 -8.77 -9.45 16.79
C ASP A 10 -8.51 -9.60 15.29
N LYS A 11 -7.69 -10.58 14.90
CA LYS A 11 -7.45 -10.88 13.49
C LYS A 11 -8.72 -11.40 12.80
N ASN A 12 -9.40 -12.40 13.35
CA ASN A 12 -10.53 -13.05 12.70
C ASN A 12 -11.72 -12.11 12.52
N ASP A 13 -12.00 -11.26 13.51
CA ASP A 13 -13.13 -10.32 13.48
C ASP A 13 -12.92 -9.15 12.50
N ASN A 14 -11.68 -8.94 12.06
CA ASN A 14 -11.28 -7.77 11.29
C ASN A 14 -10.63 -8.10 9.94
N LEU A 15 -10.45 -9.38 9.63
CA LEU A 15 -9.77 -9.84 8.42
C LEU A 15 -10.40 -9.26 7.14
N GLY A 16 -11.73 -9.25 7.08
CA GLY A 16 -12.48 -8.69 5.94
C GLY A 16 -12.23 -7.19 5.75
N LEU A 17 -12.19 -6.42 6.84
CA LEU A 17 -11.89 -4.99 6.78
C LEU A 17 -10.43 -4.75 6.38
N GLY A 18 -9.50 -5.55 6.89
CA GLY A 18 -8.09 -5.53 6.49
C GLY A 18 -7.89 -5.80 4.99
N ALA A 19 -8.59 -6.79 4.44
CA ALA A 19 -8.57 -7.11 3.01
C ALA A 19 -9.22 -6.01 2.16
N LEU A 20 -10.35 -5.45 2.61
CA LEU A 20 -11.04 -4.35 1.92
C LEU A 20 -10.13 -3.12 1.79
N MET A 21 -9.46 -2.72 2.86
CA MET A 21 -8.49 -1.62 2.83
C MET A 21 -7.29 -1.92 1.96
N ALA A 22 -6.88 -3.20 1.83
CA ALA A 22 -5.76 -3.56 0.97
C ALA A 22 -6.14 -3.54 -0.51
N PHE A 23 -7.39 -3.93 -0.83
CA PHE A 23 -7.97 -3.85 -2.17
C PHE A 23 -8.27 -2.40 -2.58
N LEU A 24 -8.78 -1.58 -1.65
CA LEU A 24 -9.02 -0.15 -1.85
C LEU A 24 -8.18 0.67 -0.85
N PRO A 25 -6.89 0.92 -1.14
CA PRO A 25 -5.97 1.62 -0.24
C PRO A 25 -6.45 2.99 0.25
N PHE A 26 -7.28 3.69 -0.53
CA PHE A 26 -7.86 4.97 -0.13
C PHE A 26 -8.82 4.86 1.05
N LEU A 27 -9.35 3.67 1.36
CA LEU A 27 -10.21 3.38 2.51
C LEU A 27 -9.42 3.16 3.82
N PHE A 28 -8.11 3.46 3.86
CA PHE A 28 -7.27 3.31 5.05
C PHE A 28 -7.83 3.97 6.32
N PHE A 29 -8.68 4.99 6.17
CA PHE A 29 -9.26 5.73 7.29
C PHE A 29 -10.46 5.02 7.94
N LEU A 30 -10.97 3.91 7.37
CA LEU A 30 -12.16 3.23 7.90
C LEU A 30 -12.05 2.85 9.40
N PRO A 31 -10.93 2.30 9.89
CA PRO A 31 -10.79 2.00 11.31
C PRO A 31 -10.83 3.24 12.21
N LEU A 32 -10.46 4.42 11.70
CA LEU A 32 -10.45 5.67 12.48
C LEU A 32 -11.85 6.21 12.73
N VAL A 33 -12.79 5.96 11.81
CA VAL A 33 -14.18 6.42 11.91
C VAL A 33 -15.10 5.38 12.57
N MET A 34 -14.68 4.12 12.62
CA MET A 34 -15.40 3.03 13.29
C MET A 34 -14.96 2.92 14.76
N LYS A 35 -15.88 3.21 15.70
CA LYS A 35 -15.58 3.24 17.15
C LYS A 35 -14.89 1.98 17.67
N ASP A 36 -15.34 0.81 17.21
CA ASP A 36 -14.84 -0.48 17.70
C ASP A 36 -13.53 -0.93 17.02
N LYS A 37 -13.17 -0.29 15.89
CA LYS A 37 -12.02 -0.70 15.06
C LYS A 37 -10.78 0.14 15.31
N LYS A 38 -10.93 1.36 15.85
CA LYS A 38 -9.81 2.23 16.21
C LYS A 38 -8.89 1.64 17.29
N PHE A 39 -9.43 0.78 18.14
CA PHE A 39 -8.69 0.13 19.22
C PHE A 39 -8.11 -1.23 18.83
N SER A 40 -8.39 -1.72 17.61
CA SER A 40 -7.87 -2.98 17.10
C SER A 40 -6.44 -2.79 16.56
N PRO A 41 -5.43 -3.43 17.18
CA PRO A 41 -4.06 -3.37 16.67
C PRO A 41 -3.95 -3.89 15.23
N TYR A 42 -4.67 -4.97 14.89
CA TYR A 42 -4.68 -5.49 13.53
C TYR A 42 -5.27 -4.49 12.53
N CYS A 43 -6.44 -3.90 12.82
CA CYS A 43 -7.05 -2.92 11.92
C CYS A 43 -6.15 -1.70 11.71
N MET A 44 -5.57 -1.16 12.78
CA MET A 44 -4.68 0.01 12.70
C MET A 44 -3.40 -0.30 11.93
N HIS A 45 -2.82 -1.49 12.13
CA HIS A 45 -1.69 -1.95 11.34
C HIS A 45 -2.04 -2.04 9.84
N ARG A 46 -3.17 -2.67 9.49
CA ARG A 46 -3.62 -2.81 8.10
C ARG A 46 -3.95 -1.45 7.47
N ALA A 47 -4.57 -0.54 8.22
CA ALA A 47 -4.79 0.84 7.79
C ALA A 47 -3.47 1.55 7.46
N ASN A 48 -2.46 1.42 8.31
CA ASN A 48 -1.12 1.97 8.04
C ASN A 48 -0.52 1.39 6.77
N GLN A 49 -0.56 0.07 6.58
CA GLN A 49 -0.01 -0.55 5.37
C GLN A 49 -0.75 -0.10 4.10
N SER A 50 -2.07 0.01 4.16
CA SER A 50 -2.87 0.55 3.06
C SER A 50 -2.55 2.02 2.76
N LEU A 51 -2.37 2.85 3.78
CA LEU A 51 -1.96 4.24 3.63
C LEU A 51 -0.58 4.34 2.96
N ILE A 52 0.39 3.53 3.38
CA ILE A 52 1.73 3.51 2.79
C ILE A 52 1.67 3.13 1.30
N VAL A 53 0.91 2.09 0.94
CA VAL A 53 0.73 1.68 -0.46
C VAL A 53 0.08 2.78 -1.28
N LEU A 54 -0.92 3.48 -0.73
CA LEU A 54 -1.55 4.62 -1.39
C LEU A 54 -0.55 5.75 -1.66
N LEU A 55 0.26 6.11 -0.66
CA LEU A 55 1.28 7.15 -0.79
C LEU A 55 2.35 6.78 -1.83
N ILE A 56 2.81 5.52 -1.83
CA ILE A 56 3.75 5.01 -2.84
C ILE A 56 3.14 5.13 -4.23
N ALA A 57 1.88 4.70 -4.41
CA ALA A 57 1.20 4.79 -5.70
C ALA A 57 1.11 6.24 -6.19
N ILE A 58 0.80 7.19 -5.30
CA ILE A 58 0.76 8.63 -5.63
C ILE A 58 2.14 9.14 -6.03
N VAL A 59 3.19 8.84 -5.25
CA VAL A 59 4.56 9.27 -5.54
C VAL A 59 5.06 8.71 -6.87
N LEU A 60 4.83 7.42 -7.13
CA LEU A 60 5.22 6.77 -8.38
C LEU A 60 4.43 7.34 -9.58
N ALA A 61 3.14 7.62 -9.42
CA ALA A 61 2.32 8.25 -10.45
C ALA A 61 2.82 9.67 -10.79
N LEU A 62 3.18 10.46 -9.78
CA LEU A 62 3.78 11.78 -9.98
C LEU A 62 5.15 11.70 -10.66
N ALA A 63 6.00 10.76 -10.25
CA ALA A 63 7.29 10.52 -10.89
C ALA A 63 7.13 10.13 -12.37
N ALA A 64 6.20 9.23 -12.69
CA ALA A 64 5.90 8.84 -14.07
C ALA A 64 5.44 10.04 -14.91
N LYS A 65 4.61 10.94 -14.34
CA LYS A 65 4.16 12.16 -15.03
C LYS A 65 5.31 13.11 -15.35
N ILE A 66 6.26 13.29 -14.43
CA ILE A 66 7.45 14.13 -14.65
C ILE A 66 8.33 13.55 -15.75
N ILE A 67 8.53 12.23 -15.75
CA ILE A 67 9.32 11.54 -16.78
C ILE A 67 8.65 11.62 -18.15
N GLY A 68 7.31 11.56 -18.19
CA GLY A 68 6.54 11.77 -19.42
C GLY A 68 6.77 13.13 -20.07
N ILE A 69 7.09 14.17 -19.29
CA ILE A 69 7.43 15.51 -19.83
C ILE A 69 8.80 15.49 -20.55
N ILE A 70 9.76 14.68 -20.08
CA ILE A 70 11.05 14.46 -20.77
C ILE A 70 10.83 13.70 -22.09
N GLY A 71 9.73 12.94 -22.19
CA GLY A 71 9.29 12.23 -23.38
C GLY A 71 8.94 13.10 -24.60
N ILE A 72 8.86 14.43 -24.43
CA ILE A 72 8.57 15.38 -25.52
C ILE A 72 9.69 15.40 -26.59
N ILE A 73 10.90 14.93 -26.26
CA ILE A 73 11.99 14.78 -27.23
C ILE A 73 11.68 13.58 -28.16
N PRO A 74 11.55 13.78 -29.48
CA PRO A 74 11.20 12.70 -30.41
C PRO A 74 12.19 11.54 -30.37
N VAL A 75 11.69 10.31 -30.45
CA VAL A 75 12.45 9.03 -30.49
C VAL A 75 13.18 8.65 -29.19
N ILE A 76 14.04 9.51 -28.65
CA ILE A 76 14.82 9.22 -27.43
C ILE A 76 13.94 9.38 -26.18
N GLY A 77 13.10 10.41 -26.15
CA GLY A 77 12.20 10.68 -25.04
C GLY A 77 11.14 9.59 -24.87
N GLU A 78 10.54 9.11 -25.96
CA GLU A 78 9.52 8.05 -25.91
C GLU A 78 10.07 6.70 -25.41
N PHE A 79 11.28 6.32 -25.84
CA PHE A 79 11.90 5.06 -25.38
C PHE A 79 12.21 5.09 -23.88
N ILE A 80 12.74 6.22 -23.38
CA ILE A 80 13.06 6.39 -21.96
C ILE A 80 11.76 6.49 -21.14
N ALA A 81 10.80 7.30 -21.58
CA ALA A 81 9.54 7.47 -20.87
C ALA A 81 8.70 6.19 -20.83
N GLY A 82 8.63 5.44 -21.93
CA GLY A 82 7.93 4.16 -22.01
C GLY A 82 8.60 3.07 -21.18
N GLY A 83 9.92 2.95 -21.25
CA GLY A 83 10.68 1.95 -20.49
C GLY A 83 10.62 2.20 -18.99
N VAL A 84 10.88 3.44 -18.56
CA VAL A 84 10.84 3.79 -17.13
C VAL A 84 9.42 3.74 -16.59
N GLY A 85 8.42 4.22 -17.34
CA GLY A 85 7.01 4.14 -16.94
C GLY A 85 6.56 2.69 -16.71
N THR A 86 6.97 1.77 -17.57
CA THR A 86 6.67 0.33 -17.41
C THR A 86 7.30 -0.23 -16.13
N ILE A 87 8.56 0.10 -15.84
CA ILE A 87 9.24 -0.35 -14.61
C ILE A 87 8.52 0.20 -13.37
N LEU A 88 8.18 1.49 -13.34
CA LEU A 88 7.46 2.10 -12.21
C LEU A 88 6.08 1.46 -12.01
N GLY A 89 5.37 1.13 -13.10
CA GLY A 89 4.10 0.41 -13.05
C GLY A 89 4.22 -0.98 -12.44
N ILE A 90 5.23 -1.76 -12.87
CA ILE A 90 5.51 -3.10 -12.32
C ILE A 90 5.82 -3.00 -10.82
N VAL A 91 6.68 -2.07 -10.42
CA VAL A 91 7.05 -1.85 -9.01
C VAL A 91 5.81 -1.51 -8.17
N SER A 92 4.96 -0.59 -8.65
CA SER A 92 3.70 -0.25 -7.97
C SER A 92 2.78 -1.47 -7.83
N ALA A 93 2.66 -2.28 -8.87
CA ALA A 93 1.83 -3.49 -8.85
C ALA A 93 2.34 -4.52 -7.84
N VAL A 94 3.66 -4.72 -7.75
CA VAL A 94 4.27 -5.63 -6.76
C VAL A 94 3.94 -5.20 -5.33
N PHE A 95 4.06 -3.91 -5.01
CA PHE A 95 3.71 -3.41 -3.67
C PHE A 95 2.22 -3.59 -3.35
N TYR A 96 1.35 -3.30 -4.32
CA TYR A 96 -0.10 -3.48 -4.17
C TYR A 96 -0.47 -4.95 -3.93
N LEU A 97 0.04 -5.87 -4.77
CA LEU A 97 -0.24 -7.29 -4.65
C LEU A 97 0.31 -7.88 -3.35
N HIS A 98 1.52 -7.49 -2.95
CA HIS A 98 2.10 -7.91 -1.69
C HIS A 98 1.24 -7.44 -0.49
N ASN A 99 0.78 -6.18 -0.51
CA ASN A 99 -0.12 -5.66 0.52
C ASN A 99 -1.41 -6.48 0.60
N LEU A 100 -2.02 -6.78 -0.55
CA LEU A 100 -3.26 -7.56 -0.64
C LEU A 100 -3.08 -8.99 -0.11
N ILE A 101 -2.01 -9.68 -0.50
CA ILE A 101 -1.70 -11.04 -0.04
C ILE A 101 -1.53 -11.06 1.48
N LEU A 102 -0.78 -10.11 2.05
CA LEU A 102 -0.58 -10.02 3.49
C LEU A 102 -1.89 -9.73 4.24
N ALA A 103 -2.80 -8.95 3.64
CA ALA A 103 -4.12 -8.68 4.20
C ALA A 103 -4.98 -9.94 4.28
N ILE A 104 -5.05 -10.68 3.17
CA ILE A 104 -5.84 -11.90 3.04
C ILE A 104 -5.33 -12.98 3.99
N LEU A 105 -4.01 -13.09 4.13
CA LEU A 105 -3.39 -14.02 5.10
C LEU A 105 -3.53 -13.52 6.56
N GLY A 106 -3.99 -12.29 6.75
CA GLY A 106 -4.00 -11.58 8.02
C GLY A 106 -2.64 -11.61 8.71
N SER A 107 -1.57 -11.40 7.95
CA SER A 107 -0.20 -11.34 8.46
C SER A 107 0.09 -9.94 8.99
N GLY A 108 0.83 -9.89 10.10
CA GLY A 108 1.43 -8.65 10.64
C GLY A 108 2.77 -8.30 10.03
N LYS A 109 3.09 -8.90 8.88
CA LYS A 109 4.23 -8.48 8.07
C LYS A 109 3.89 -7.16 7.39
N ARG A 110 4.93 -6.33 7.30
CA ARG A 110 4.89 -5.02 6.67
C ARG A 110 5.20 -5.14 5.18
N VAL A 111 4.62 -4.27 4.38
CA VAL A 111 4.91 -4.18 2.95
C VAL A 111 6.39 -3.77 2.76
N PHE A 112 7.05 -4.36 1.76
CA PHE A 112 8.50 -4.30 1.57
C PHE A 112 9.04 -2.85 1.50
N ILE A 113 10.24 -2.63 2.03
CA ILE A 113 11.05 -1.37 2.08
C ILE A 113 10.44 -0.17 2.82
N PHE A 114 9.14 0.13 2.67
CA PHE A 114 8.53 1.36 3.21
C PHE A 114 7.45 1.13 4.29
N GLY A 115 7.05 -0.12 4.53
CA GLY A 115 6.08 -0.47 5.58
C GLY A 115 6.58 -0.31 7.02
N MET A 116 7.83 0.14 7.21
CA MET A 116 8.48 0.29 8.53
C MET A 116 8.02 1.51 9.33
N ILE A 117 7.23 2.41 8.72
CA ILE A 117 6.73 3.62 9.36
C ILE A 117 5.26 3.43 9.68
N ASP A 118 4.88 3.60 10.93
CA ASP A 118 3.48 3.73 11.32
C ASP A 118 3.12 5.21 11.34
N ILE A 119 2.19 5.60 10.47
CA ILE A 119 1.75 6.99 10.33
C ILE A 119 0.59 7.26 11.28
N LEU A 120 -0.36 6.32 11.35
CA LEU A 120 -1.48 6.31 12.27
C LEU A 120 -1.03 5.70 13.59
N LYS A 121 -1.36 6.39 14.68
CA LYS A 121 -1.17 5.95 16.06
C LYS A 121 -2.49 5.55 16.70
#